data_AF-A0A3D2B3L7-F1
#
_entry.id   AF-A0A3D2B3L7-F1
#
_cell.length_a   1.000
_cell.length_b   1.000
_cell.length_c   1.000
_cell.angle_alpha   90.00
_cell.angle_beta   90.00
_cell.angle_gamma   90.00
#
_symmetry.space_group_name_H-M   'P 1'
#
loop_
_entity.id
_entity.type
_entity.pdbx_description
1 polymer ?
#
loop_
_entity_poly.entity_id
_entity_poly.type
_entity_poly.pdbx_seq_one_letter_code
_entity_poly.pdbx_strand_id
1 'polypeptide(L)' 'HYGVTPDILTSAKALGGGFPVSAVLTTQDIASAFHVGSHGSTYGGNPLACAVAGAAFDIINTPEVLSGVNTKREQFVKHL' A
#
# COMPACT_ATOMS: atom_id res chain seq x y z
N HIS A 1 4.62 9.33 10.55
CA HIS A 1 6.10 9.48 10.58
C HIS A 1 6.56 10.89 10.23
N TYR A 2 6.19 11.48 9.09
CA TYR A 2 6.74 12.79 8.66
C TYR A 2 5.73 13.93 8.55
N GLY A 3 4.45 13.69 8.86
CA GLY A 3 3.40 14.73 8.73
C GLY A 3 3.16 15.19 7.29
N VAL A 4 3.63 14.43 6.30
CA VAL A 4 3.47 14.73 4.87
C VAL A 4 2.19 14.08 4.35
N THR A 5 1.37 14.87 3.66
CA THR A 5 0.23 14.38 2.86
C THR A 5 0.59 14.57 1.39
N PRO A 6 0.86 13.47 0.65
CA PRO A 6 1.23 13.57 -0.75
C PRO A 6 0.01 13.73 -1.66
N ASP A 7 0.18 14.43 -2.78
CA ASP A 7 -0.84 14.51 -3.84
C ASP A 7 -0.96 13.18 -4.62
N ILE A 8 0.16 12.46 -4.78
CA ILE A 8 0.23 11.13 -5.39
C ILE A 8 1.09 10.22 -4.51
N LEU A 9 0.58 9.02 -4.20
CA LEU A 9 1.29 7.99 -3.46
C LEU A 9 1.30 6.67 -4.24
N THR A 10 2.48 6.10 -4.44
CA THR A 10 2.65 4.79 -5.07
C THR A 10 2.93 3.72 -4.01
N SER A 11 2.26 2.57 -4.11
CA SER A 11 2.42 1.44 -3.18
C SER A 11 2.49 0.10 -3.92
N ALA A 12 3.22 -0.86 -3.37
CA ALA A 12 3.40 -2.21 -3.90
C ALA A 12 3.97 -3.10 -2.76
N LYS A 13 4.87 -4.04 -3.05
CA LYS A 13 5.59 -4.87 -2.07
C LYS A 13 4.63 -5.51 -1.04
N ALA A 14 4.65 -5.02 0.21
CA ALA A 14 3.82 -5.52 1.31
C ALA A 14 2.32 -5.46 1.01
N LEU A 15 1.88 -4.56 0.12
CA LEU A 15 0.48 -4.49 -0.34
C LEU A 15 -0.06 -5.84 -0.82
N GLY A 16 0.78 -6.65 -1.47
CA GLY A 16 0.38 -7.95 -2.00
C GLY A 16 0.69 -9.14 -1.12
N GLY A 17 1.32 -8.95 0.05
CA GLY A 17 1.78 -10.06 0.88
C GLY A 17 2.68 -11.08 0.13
N GLY A 18 3.36 -10.64 -0.94
CA GLY A 18 4.15 -11.50 -1.83
C GLY A 18 3.52 -11.80 -3.19
N PHE A 19 2.21 -11.56 -3.37
CA PHE A 19 1.55 -11.64 -4.68
C PHE A 19 1.74 -10.33 -5.49
N PRO A 20 1.89 -10.38 -6.82
CA PRO A 20 2.10 -9.17 -7.62
C PRO A 20 0.90 -8.22 -7.61
N VAL A 21 1.06 -7.07 -6.95
CA VAL A 21 0.09 -5.95 -6.96
C VAL A 21 0.80 -4.64 -6.68
N SER A 22 0.31 -3.56 -7.29
CA SER A 22 0.70 -2.19 -7.01
C SER A 22 -0.51 -1.26 -7.11
N ALA A 23 -0.43 -0.11 -6.47
CA ALA A 23 -1.47 0.91 -6.45
C ALA A 23 -0.86 2.30 -6.60
N VAL A 24 -1.59 3.17 -7.29
CA VAL A 24 -1.37 4.62 -7.30
C VAL A 24 -2.60 5.24 -6.64
N LEU A 25 -2.38 5.96 -5.54
CA LEU A 25 -3.39 6.73 -4.85
C LEU A 25 -3.16 8.20 -5.18
N THR A 26 -4.22 8.94 -5.44
CA THR A 26 -4.13 10.34 -5.81
C THR A 26 -5.36 11.10 -5.33
N THR A 27 -5.30 12.43 -5.31
CA THR A 27 -6.45 13.29 -5.04
C THR A 27 -7.48 13.20 -6.17
N GLN A 28 -8.73 13.57 -5.88
CA GLN A 28 -9.79 13.57 -6.89
C GLN A 28 -9.48 14.52 -8.06
N ASP A 29 -8.87 15.68 -7.76
CA ASP A 29 -8.51 16.68 -8.77
C ASP A 29 -7.51 16.10 -9.78
N ILE A 30 -6.51 15.36 -9.32
CA ILE A 30 -5.54 14.69 -10.20
C ILE A 30 -6.18 13.48 -10.88
N ALA A 31 -7.01 12.71 -10.17
CA ALA A 31 -7.73 11.57 -10.75
C ALA A 31 -8.60 11.99 -11.94
N SER A 32 -9.14 13.22 -11.93
CA SER A 32 -9.97 13.77 -13.01
C SER A 32 -9.26 13.88 -14.37
N ALA A 33 -7.91 13.89 -14.39
CA ALA A 33 -7.13 13.89 -15.61
C ALA A 33 -7.12 12.51 -16.32
N PHE A 34 -7.44 11.43 -15.59
CA PHE A 34 -7.53 10.09 -16.16
C PHE A 34 -8.90 9.89 -16.82
N HIS A 35 -8.88 9.59 -18.11
CA HIS A 35 -10.08 9.29 -18.90
C HIS A 35 -10.05 7.84 -19.37
N VAL A 36 -11.19 7.35 -19.87
CA VAL A 36 -11.30 5.99 -20.38
C VAL A 36 -10.21 5.74 -21.45
N GLY A 37 -9.37 4.74 -21.22
CA GLY A 37 -8.26 4.38 -22.10
C GLY A 37 -6.95 5.12 -21.85
N SER A 38 -6.90 6.13 -20.97
CA SER A 38 -5.66 6.88 -20.67
C SER A 38 -4.67 6.10 -19.80
N HIS A 39 -5.17 5.14 -19.04
CA HIS A 39 -4.39 4.27 -18.18
C HIS A 39 -5.06 2.90 -18.11
N GLY A 40 -4.29 1.85 -18.36
CA GLY A 40 -4.80 0.49 -18.37
C GLY A 40 -3.66 -0.51 -18.21
N SER A 41 -4.01 -1.69 -17.72
CA SER A 41 -3.09 -2.81 -17.59
C SER A 41 -3.88 -4.09 -17.82
N THR A 42 -3.33 -5.01 -18.61
CA THR A 42 -3.95 -6.32 -18.86
C THR A 42 -4.20 -7.10 -17.57
N TYR A 43 -3.31 -6.96 -16.59
CA TYR A 43 -3.39 -7.69 -15.31
C TYR A 43 -3.69 -6.80 -14.10
N GLY A 44 -3.82 -5.48 -14.31
CA GLY A 44 -4.10 -4.52 -13.25
C GLY A 44 -5.51 -4.71 -12.69
N GLY A 45 -5.64 -4.61 -11.36
CA GLY A 45 -6.94 -4.76 -10.70
C GLY A 45 -7.54 -6.17 -10.84
N ASN A 46 -6.73 -7.20 -11.11
CA ASN A 46 -7.26 -8.55 -11.24
C ASN A 46 -7.86 -9.03 -9.90
N PRO A 47 -8.96 -9.80 -9.92
CA PRO A 47 -9.68 -10.17 -8.70
C PRO A 47 -8.85 -10.93 -7.66
N LEU A 48 -7.93 -11.79 -8.10
CA LEU A 48 -7.05 -12.53 -7.19
C LEU A 48 -6.08 -11.60 -6.46
N ALA A 49 -5.42 -10.68 -7.18
CA ALA A 49 -4.55 -9.69 -6.56
C ALA A 49 -5.31 -8.81 -5.56
N CYS A 50 -6.53 -8.39 -5.89
CA CYS A 50 -7.37 -7.60 -5.00
C CYS A 50 -7.76 -8.37 -3.73
N ALA A 51 -8.14 -9.65 -3.85
CA ALA A 51 -8.48 -10.49 -2.70
C ALA A 51 -7.28 -10.73 -1.78
N VAL A 52 -6.11 -11.04 -2.35
CA VAL A 52 -4.87 -11.23 -1.58
C VAL A 52 -4.44 -9.93 -0.92
N ALA A 53 -4.51 -8.79 -1.62
CA ALA A 53 -4.16 -7.49 -1.07
C ALA A 53 -5.08 -7.09 0.08
N GLY A 54 -6.39 -7.35 -0.03
CA GLY A 54 -7.35 -7.14 1.06
C GLY A 54 -7.01 -7.96 2.29
N ALA A 55 -6.79 -9.26 2.13
CA ALA A 55 -6.41 -10.14 3.23
C ALA A 55 -5.08 -9.74 3.89
N ALA A 56 -4.07 -9.37 3.08
CA ALA A 56 -2.79 -8.87 3.59
C ALA A 56 -2.97 -7.56 4.38
N PHE A 57 -3.79 -6.65 3.87
CA PHE A 57 -4.08 -5.39 4.53
C PHE A 57 -4.79 -5.58 5.87
N ASP A 58 -5.79 -6.46 5.94
CA ASP A 58 -6.52 -6.76 7.18
C ASP A 58 -5.61 -7.29 8.29
N ILE A 59 -4.61 -8.10 7.93
CA ILE A 59 -3.59 -8.58 8.88
C ILE A 59 -2.68 -7.44 9.33
N ILE A 60 -2.20 -6.62 8.39
CA ILE A 60 -1.21 -5.55 8.66
C ILE A 60 -1.83 -4.39 9.43
N ASN A 61 -3.06 -3.99 9.11
CA ASN A 61 -3.73 -2.80 9.62
C ASN A 61 -4.39 -3.03 10.99
N THR A 62 -3.67 -3.69 11.89
CA THR A 62 -4.09 -3.95 13.27
C THR A 62 -3.21 -3.18 14.26
N PRO A 63 -3.75 -2.69 15.40
CA PRO A 63 -2.95 -2.04 16.43
C PRO A 63 -1.79 -2.92 16.92
N GLU A 64 -2.01 -4.22 17.03
CA GLU A 64 -1.03 -5.21 17.49
C GLU A 64 0.16 -5.30 16.52
N VAL A 65 -0.10 -5.41 15.22
CA VAL A 65 0.98 -5.47 14.22
C VAL A 65 1.73 -4.14 14.15
N LEU A 66 1.00 -3.02 14.08
CA LEU A 66 1.60 -1.68 13.95
C LEU A 66 2.42 -1.28 15.18
N SER A 67 1.93 -1.55 16.39
CA SER A 67 2.70 -1.34 17.63
C SER A 67 3.93 -2.26 17.67
N GLY A 68 3.77 -3.52 17.26
CA GLY A 68 4.86 -4.48 17.17
C GLY A 68 5.98 -4.06 16.21
N VAL A 69 5.71 -3.25 15.17
CA VAL A 69 6.76 -2.68 14.29
C VAL A 69 7.66 -1.72 15.08
N ASN A 70 7.07 -0.83 15.89
CA ASN A 70 7.84 0.13 16.69
C ASN A 70 8.66 -0.58 17.77
N THR A 71 8.07 -1.54 18.48
CA THR A 71 8.79 -2.33 19.48
C THR A 71 10.01 -3.04 18.89
N LYS A 72 9.84 -3.69 17.72
CA LYS A 72 10.95 -4.35 17.03
C LYS A 72 12.01 -3.35 16.55
N ARG A 73 11.61 -2.18 16.06
CA ARG A 73 12.53 -1.10 15.70
C ARG A 73 13.39 -0.67 16.89
N GLU A 74 12.79 -0.45 18.05
CA GLU A 74 13.52 -0.05 19.26
C GLU A 74 14.54 -1.09 19.68
N GLN A 75 14.17 -2.37 19.65
CA GLN A 75 15.09 -3.47 19.91
C GLN A 75 16.23 -3.47 18.91
N PHE A 76 15.94 -3.33 17.62
CA PHE A 76 16.96 -3.34 16.57
C PHE A 76 17.94 -2.17 16.74
N VAL A 77 17.43 -0.96 16.93
CA VAL A 77 18.25 0.26 17.10
C VAL A 77 19.10 0.22 18.37
N LYS A 78 18.64 -0.43 19.47
CA LYS A 78 19.44 -0.57 20.70
C LYS A 78 20.67 -1.47 20.54
N HIS A 79 20.65 -2.41 19.58
CA HIS A 79 21.72 -3.38 19.34
C HIS A 79 22.58 -3.05 18.11
N LEU A 80 22.30 -1.92 17.45
CA LEU A 80 23.16 -1.29 16.45
C LEU A 80 24.10 -0.29 17.14
#